data_AF-A0AA41N9F9-F1
#
_entry.id   AF-A0AA41N9F9-F1
#
_cell.length_a   1.000
_cell.length_b   1.000
_cell.length_c   1.000
_cell.angle_alpha   90.00
_cell.angle_beta   90.00
_cell.angle_gamma   90.00
#
_symmetry.space_group_name_H-M   'P 1'
#
loop_
_entity.id
_entity.type
_entity.pdbx_description
1 polymer ?
#
loop_
_entity_poly.entity_id
_entity_poly.type
_entity_poly.pdbx_seq_one_letter_code
_entity_poly.pdbx_strand_id
1 'polypeptide(L)'
;MNSEMALSQGTQSNFTVGYKTVKFQLHTNVNDRTEFGGSIYQKVNKKLETTIYLTWTAGNTCFEIATNYQIHPDACFSAKVNNSSLIVLVYIQILNSGVKLTLSALLDGKNFKASGHKLGLGLEFQAEMNTLPSLILDYFAI
;
A
#
# COMPACT_ATOMS: atom_id res chain seq x y z
N MET A 1 1.64 -55.42 5.03
CA MET A 1 0.64 -54.34 4.95
C MET A 1 1.26 -53.12 5.59
N ASN A 2 2.01 -52.32 4.81
CA ASN A 2 2.64 -51.10 5.30
C ASN A 2 1.65 -49.96 5.09
N SER A 3 1.06 -49.44 6.15
CA SER A 3 0.33 -48.17 6.10
C SER A 3 1.36 -47.05 6.14
N GLU A 4 1.66 -46.47 4.98
CA GLU A 4 2.32 -45.17 4.92
C GLU A 4 1.40 -44.16 5.62
N MET A 5 1.87 -43.65 6.76
CA MET A 5 1.25 -42.54 7.45
C MET A 5 1.54 -41.30 6.60
N ALA A 6 0.62 -40.95 5.71
CA ALA A 6 0.68 -39.69 4.98
C ALA A 6 0.79 -38.57 6.02
N LEU A 7 1.97 -37.95 6.11
CA LEU A 7 2.19 -36.72 6.86
C LEU A 7 1.14 -35.73 6.35
N SER A 8 0.09 -35.50 7.13
CA SER A 8 -0.91 -34.50 6.81
C SER A 8 -0.18 -33.16 6.68
N GLN A 9 0.04 -32.70 5.45
CA GLN A 9 0.55 -31.37 5.18
C GLN A 9 -0.28 -30.39 6.02
N GLY A 10 0.38 -29.65 6.91
CA GLY A 10 -0.29 -28.77 7.85
C GLY A 10 -1.31 -27.90 7.13
N THR A 11 -2.56 -27.94 7.57
CA THR A 11 -3.63 -27.15 6.98
C THR A 11 -3.37 -25.67 7.27
N GLN A 12 -3.08 -24.89 6.23
CA GLN A 12 -3.01 -23.43 6.36
C GLN A 12 -4.41 -22.90 6.70
N SER A 13 -4.48 -22.05 7.72
CA SER A 13 -5.73 -21.46 8.20
C SER A 13 -5.53 -19.98 8.47
N ASN A 14 -6.20 -19.17 7.66
CA ASN A 14 -6.16 -17.71 7.75
C ASN A 14 -7.53 -17.20 8.19
N PHE A 15 -7.56 -16.43 9.27
CA PHE A 15 -8.76 -15.79 9.78
C PHE A 15 -8.61 -14.28 9.64
N THR A 16 -9.61 -13.63 9.04
CA THR A 16 -9.62 -12.18 8.86
C THR A 16 -10.93 -11.62 9.41
N VAL A 17 -10.81 -10.58 10.24
CA VAL A 17 -11.95 -9.80 10.73
C VAL A 17 -11.67 -8.34 10.42
N GLY A 18 -12.64 -7.67 9.80
CA GLY A 18 -12.52 -6.27 9.46
C GLY A 18 -13.81 -5.50 9.67
N TYR A 19 -13.68 -4.19 9.85
CA TYR A 19 -14.77 -3.24 9.93
C TYR A 19 -14.50 -2.10 8.96
N LYS A 20 -15.48 -1.74 8.14
CA LYS A 20 -15.31 -0.73 7.10
C LYS A 20 -16.45 0.28 7.12
N THR A 21 -16.07 1.55 7.06
CA THR A 21 -16.94 2.71 6.83
C THR A 21 -16.37 3.51 5.65
N VAL A 22 -17.02 4.62 5.30
CA VAL A 22 -16.55 5.53 4.23
C VAL A 22 -15.18 6.15 4.54
N LYS A 23 -14.88 6.44 5.81
CA LYS A 23 -13.64 7.15 6.21
C LYS A 23 -12.68 6.33 7.06
N PHE A 24 -13.06 5.12 7.44
CA PHE A 24 -12.29 4.32 8.38
C PHE A 24 -12.41 2.84 8.02
N GLN A 25 -11.27 2.14 8.02
CA GLN A 25 -11.22 0.70 7.87
C GLN A 25 -10.30 0.14 8.94
N LEU A 26 -10.78 -0.86 9.68
CA LEU A 26 -10.00 -1.70 10.56
C LEU A 26 -9.94 -3.08 9.91
N HIS A 27 -8.75 -3.66 9.85
CA HIS A 27 -8.55 -5.01 9.34
C HIS A 27 -7.61 -5.72 10.31
N THR A 28 -7.99 -6.89 10.79
CA THR A 28 -7.17 -7.77 11.61
C THR A 28 -7.13 -9.14 10.96
N ASN A 29 -5.97 -9.80 10.99
CA ASN A 29 -5.82 -11.13 10.46
C ASN A 29 -4.94 -11.99 11.37
N VAL A 30 -5.16 -13.30 11.33
CA VAL A 30 -4.35 -14.31 11.99
C VAL A 30 -4.06 -15.39 10.95
N ASN A 31 -2.78 -15.61 10.65
CA ASN A 31 -2.33 -16.64 9.72
C ASN A 31 -1.67 -17.76 10.53
N ASP A 32 -2.16 -18.98 10.35
CA ASP A 32 -1.59 -20.22 10.90
C ASP A 32 -1.35 -20.19 12.42
N ARG A 33 -2.07 -19.31 13.13
CA ARG A 33 -1.95 -19.02 14.58
C ARG A 33 -0.60 -18.45 15.03
N THR A 34 0.33 -18.20 14.10
CA THR A 34 1.70 -17.78 14.39
C THR A 34 1.97 -16.35 13.94
N GLU A 35 1.24 -15.87 12.94
CA GLU A 35 1.34 -14.50 12.46
C GLU A 35 0.04 -13.75 12.70
N PHE A 36 0.16 -12.57 13.28
CA PHE A 36 -0.96 -11.71 13.60
C PHE A 36 -0.74 -10.38 12.92
N GLY A 37 -1.76 -9.88 12.25
CA GLY A 37 -1.72 -8.61 11.53
C GLY A 37 -2.91 -7.73 11.88
N GLY A 38 -2.69 -6.44 11.75
CA GLY A 38 -3.65 -5.39 12.01
C GLY A 38 -3.35 -4.19 11.15
N SER A 39 -4.37 -3.57 10.56
CA SER A 39 -4.22 -2.29 9.91
C SER A 39 -5.42 -1.40 10.17
N ILE A 40 -5.13 -0.11 10.27
CA ILE A 40 -6.12 0.94 10.41
C ILE A 40 -5.89 1.90 9.25
N TYR A 41 -6.88 2.02 8.37
CA TYR A 41 -6.92 3.08 7.37
C TYR A 41 -7.89 4.17 7.84
N GLN A 42 -7.49 5.42 7.71
CA GLN A 42 -8.29 6.57 8.05
C GLN A 42 -8.17 7.67 6.99
N LYS A 43 -9.31 8.03 6.40
CA LYS A 43 -9.46 9.23 5.58
C LYS A 43 -9.77 10.41 6.49
N VAL A 44 -8.72 11.13 6.87
CA VAL A 44 -8.79 12.27 7.81
C VAL A 44 -9.59 13.41 7.20
N ASN A 45 -9.30 13.75 5.93
CA ASN A 45 -10.05 14.74 5.17
C ASN A 45 -10.01 14.41 3.66
N LYS A 46 -10.39 15.36 2.80
CA LYS A 46 -10.39 15.15 1.34
C LYS A 46 -8.99 14.96 0.74
N LYS A 47 -7.96 15.50 1.40
CA LYS A 47 -6.57 15.53 0.95
C LYS A 47 -5.65 14.59 1.72
N LEU A 48 -5.97 14.27 2.98
CA LEU A 48 -5.12 13.50 3.86
C LEU A 48 -5.73 12.15 4.21
N GLU A 49 -4.96 11.11 3.96
CA GLU A 49 -5.23 9.73 4.35
C GLU A 49 -4.05 9.20 5.17
N THR A 50 -4.34 8.32 6.13
CA THR A 50 -3.34 7.74 7.02
C THR A 50 -3.62 6.26 7.18
N THR A 51 -2.56 5.47 7.20
CA THR A 51 -2.61 4.04 7.41
C THR A 51 -1.63 3.66 8.49
N ILE A 52 -2.08 2.91 9.47
CA ILE A 52 -1.24 2.25 10.47
C ILE A 52 -1.27 0.77 10.14
N TYR A 53 -0.11 0.14 10.14
CA TYR A 53 0.06 -1.28 9.92
C TYR A 53 0.87 -1.87 11.07
N LEU A 54 0.38 -2.95 11.64
CA LEU A 54 1.01 -3.71 12.70
C LEU A 54 1.00 -5.17 12.29
N THR A 55 2.14 -5.82 12.33
CA THR A 55 2.23 -7.28 12.19
C THR A 55 3.20 -7.78 13.21
N TRP A 56 2.88 -8.90 13.86
CA TRP A 56 3.81 -9.55 14.75
C TRP A 56 3.77 -11.06 14.58
N THR A 57 4.91 -11.65 14.83
CA THR A 57 5.11 -13.09 14.98
C THR A 57 5.88 -13.30 16.29
N ALA A 58 6.08 -14.56 16.70
CA ALA A 58 6.90 -14.84 17.87
C ALA A 58 8.32 -14.25 17.71
N GLY A 59 8.64 -13.23 18.51
CA GLY A 59 9.96 -12.59 18.54
C GLY A 59 10.19 -11.46 17.53
N ASN A 60 9.20 -11.10 16.70
CA ASN A 60 9.32 -9.97 15.78
C ASN A 60 8.04 -9.14 15.71
N THR A 61 8.19 -7.84 15.63
CA THR A 61 7.07 -6.90 15.42
C THR A 61 7.46 -5.92 14.33
N CYS A 62 6.61 -5.78 13.33
CA CYS A 62 6.68 -4.75 12.32
C CYS A 62 5.56 -3.75 12.60
N PHE A 63 5.92 -2.50 12.84
CA PHE A 63 4.97 -1.42 13.01
C PHE A 63 5.30 -0.32 12.00
N GLU A 64 4.32 0.07 11.21
CA GLU A 64 4.46 1.06 10.16
C GLU A 64 3.34 2.10 10.22
N ILE A 65 3.68 3.35 9.97
CA ILE A 65 2.72 4.43 9.78
C ILE A 65 2.98 5.01 8.41
N ALA A 66 1.96 5.09 7.58
CA ALA A 66 1.99 5.71 6.27
C ALA A 66 0.96 6.82 6.20
N THR A 67 1.30 7.88 5.49
CA THR A 67 0.42 9.02 5.23
C THR A 67 0.46 9.32 3.75
N ASN A 68 -0.68 9.73 3.21
CA ASN A 68 -0.80 10.20 1.86
C ASN A 68 -1.51 11.54 1.85
N TYR A 69 -0.83 12.56 1.33
CA TYR A 69 -1.28 13.93 1.32
C TYR A 69 -1.33 14.48 -0.10
N GLN A 70 -2.55 14.72 -0.59
CA GLN A 70 -2.79 15.39 -1.85
C GLN A 70 -2.60 16.89 -1.67
N ILE A 71 -1.46 17.40 -2.15
CA ILE A 71 -1.12 18.83 -2.11
C ILE A 71 -2.03 19.57 -3.10
N HIS A 72 -2.10 19.05 -4.33
CA HIS A 72 -2.86 19.56 -5.47
C HIS A 72 -3.54 18.39 -6.20
N PRO A 73 -4.60 18.59 -7.01
CA PRO A 73 -5.10 17.57 -7.94
C PRO A 73 -4.02 16.76 -8.67
N ASP A 74 -2.95 17.44 -9.09
CA ASP A 74 -1.84 16.88 -9.87
C ASP A 74 -0.59 16.56 -9.05
N ALA A 75 -0.62 16.73 -7.73
CA ALA A 75 0.55 16.56 -6.88
C ALA A 75 0.21 15.87 -5.56
N CYS A 76 0.97 14.82 -5.24
CA CYS A 76 0.79 14.02 -4.05
C CYS A 76 2.12 13.82 -3.31
N PHE A 77 2.08 13.86 -1.99
CA PHE A 77 3.20 13.55 -1.14
C PHE A 77 2.82 12.42 -0.19
N SER A 78 3.65 11.38 -0.12
CA SER A 78 3.45 10.27 0.78
C SER A 78 4.68 10.10 1.66
N ALA A 79 4.45 9.77 2.93
CA ALA A 79 5.50 9.45 3.87
C ALA A 79 5.15 8.17 4.60
N LYS A 80 6.11 7.26 4.72
CA LYS A 80 5.99 6.02 5.48
C LYS A 80 7.17 5.90 6.43
N VAL A 81 6.91 5.50 7.66
CA VAL A 81 7.93 5.22 8.68
C VAL A 81 7.65 3.89 9.34
N ASN A 82 8.70 3.20 9.78
CA ASN A 82 8.54 1.97 10.56
C ASN A 82 9.42 1.92 11.82
N ASN A 83 9.20 0.91 12.65
CA ASN A 83 9.93 0.69 13.90
C ASN A 83 11.40 0.26 13.71
N SER A 84 11.85 0.02 12.48
CA SER A 84 13.27 -0.12 12.14
C SER A 84 13.95 1.22 11.86
N SER A 85 13.23 2.34 12.06
CA SER A 85 13.68 3.71 11.77
C SER A 85 13.91 3.97 10.28
N LEU A 86 13.27 3.20 9.40
CA LEU A 86 13.28 3.49 7.97
C LEU A 86 12.21 4.54 7.66
N ILE A 87 12.60 5.58 6.92
CA ILE A 87 11.73 6.66 6.49
C ILE A 87 11.69 6.62 4.96
N VAL A 88 10.49 6.42 4.40
CA VAL A 88 10.23 6.48 2.97
C VAL A 88 9.47 7.76 2.68
N LEU A 89 9.99 8.56 1.76
CA LEU A 89 9.34 9.75 1.23
C LEU A 89 9.06 9.53 -0.25
N VAL A 90 7.87 9.90 -0.70
CA VAL A 90 7.47 9.82 -2.11
C VAL A 90 6.79 11.12 -2.50
N TYR A 91 7.20 11.68 -3.62
CA TYR A 91 6.55 12.81 -4.27
C TYR A 91 6.10 12.38 -5.65
N ILE A 92 4.84 12.65 -5.98
CA ILE A 92 4.25 12.36 -7.28
C ILE A 92 3.78 13.68 -7.87
N GLN A 93 4.15 13.92 -9.13
CA GLN A 93 3.71 15.06 -9.93
C GLN A 93 3.17 14.56 -11.26
N ILE A 94 1.93 14.92 -11.57
CA ILE A 94 1.38 14.81 -12.91
C ILE A 94 1.81 16.09 -13.65
N LEU A 95 2.59 15.94 -14.72
CA LEU A 95 3.19 17.06 -15.45
C LEU A 95 2.29 17.59 -16.56
N ASN A 96 1.60 16.69 -17.27
CA ASN A 96 0.64 16.96 -18.35
C ASN A 96 -0.30 15.75 -18.49
N SER A 97 -1.34 15.84 -19.34
CA SER A 97 -2.23 14.71 -19.57
C SER A 97 -1.44 13.52 -20.12
N GLY A 98 -1.31 12.50 -19.28
CA GLY A 98 -0.57 11.29 -19.63
C GLY A 98 0.88 11.20 -19.16
N VAL A 99 1.44 12.13 -18.36
CA VAL A 99 2.78 11.95 -17.76
C VAL A 99 2.75 12.12 -16.24
N LYS A 100 3.16 11.07 -15.52
CA LYS A 100 3.31 11.07 -14.06
C LYS A 100 4.76 10.80 -13.68
N LEU A 101 5.38 11.76 -13.00
CA LEU A 101 6.71 11.67 -12.42
C LEU A 101 6.57 11.29 -10.94
N THR A 102 7.31 10.27 -10.51
CA THR A 102 7.42 9.83 -9.12
C THR A 102 8.87 9.96 -8.67
N LEU A 103 9.12 10.71 -7.61
CA LEU A 103 10.40 10.78 -6.91
C LEU A 103 10.25 10.08 -5.56
N SER A 104 11.24 9.29 -5.16
CA SER A 104 11.20 8.56 -3.90
C SER A 104 12.56 8.55 -3.21
N ALA A 105 12.54 8.52 -1.89
CA ALA A 105 13.72 8.37 -1.06
C ALA A 105 13.44 7.39 0.07
N LEU A 106 14.38 6.47 0.33
CA LEU A 106 14.41 5.63 1.51
C LEU A 106 15.63 6.02 2.35
N LEU A 107 15.35 6.57 3.52
CA LEU A 107 16.33 7.07 4.47
C LEU A 107 16.41 6.11 5.66
N ASP A 108 17.64 5.83 6.09
CA ASP A 108 17.90 5.10 7.34
C ASP A 108 18.05 6.14 8.45
N GLY A 109 17.05 6.22 9.33
CA GLY A 109 17.02 7.15 10.44
C GLY A 109 18.05 6.85 11.53
N LYS A 110 18.57 5.61 11.63
CA LYS A 110 19.67 5.27 12.55
C LYS A 110 21.00 5.77 12.00
N ASN A 111 21.16 5.71 10.68
CA ASN A 111 22.40 6.04 9.98
C ASN A 111 22.26 7.27 9.08
N PHE A 112 21.60 8.33 9.56
CA PHE A 112 21.28 9.51 8.75
C PHE A 112 22.51 10.26 8.20
N LYS A 113 23.65 10.18 8.89
CA LYS A 113 24.91 10.80 8.46
C LYS A 113 25.76 9.89 7.58
N ALA A 114 25.38 8.62 7.44
CA ALA A 114 26.11 7.67 6.62
C ALA A 114 25.65 7.75 5.16
N SER A 115 26.52 7.34 4.23
CA SER A 115 26.11 7.07 2.86
C SER A 115 25.33 5.74 2.81
N GLY A 116 24.30 5.66 1.96
CA GLY A 116 23.49 4.44 1.83
C GLY A 116 21.98 4.66 1.69
N HIS A 117 21.52 5.91 1.74
CA HIS A 117 20.13 6.26 1.41
C HIS A 117 19.82 5.95 -0.05
N LYS A 118 18.65 5.37 -0.31
CA LYS A 118 18.23 5.02 -1.67
C LYS A 118 17.36 6.13 -2.23
N LEU A 119 17.63 6.51 -3.47
CA LEU A 119 16.79 7.43 -4.24
C LEU A 119 16.21 6.67 -5.44
N GLY A 120 14.97 6.97 -5.78
CA GLY A 120 14.27 6.37 -6.91
C GLY A 120 13.53 7.42 -7.72
N LEU A 121 13.47 7.20 -9.03
CA LEU A 121 12.73 8.01 -9.98
C LEU A 121 11.89 7.08 -10.87
N GLY A 122 10.61 7.40 -11.02
CA GLY A 122 9.67 6.70 -11.90
C GLY A 122 9.02 7.67 -12.86
N LEU A 123 8.90 7.28 -14.12
CA LEU A 123 8.13 8.00 -15.13
C LEU A 123 7.09 7.04 -15.68
N GLU A 124 5.83 7.40 -15.51
CA GLU A 124 4.69 6.66 -16.05
C GLU A 124 4.06 7.50 -17.15
N PHE A 125 3.82 6.86 -18.29
CA PHE A 125 3.20 7.45 -19.47
C PHE A 125 1.85 6.77 -19.71
N GLN A 126 0.79 7.55 -19.81
CA GLN A 126 -0.53 7.09 -20.21
C GLN A 126 -0.86 7.72 -21.56
N ALA A 127 -1.05 6.88 -22.58
CA ALA A 127 -1.47 7.34 -23.89
C ALA A 127 -2.96 7.71 -23.86
N GLU A 128 -3.30 8.93 -24.25
CA GLU A 128 -4.67 9.26 -24.63
C GLU A 128 -4.96 8.66 -26.02
N MET A 129 -5.79 7.62 -26.09
CA MET A 129 -6.46 7.28 -27.35
C MET A 129 -7.58 8.30 -27.59
N ASN A 130 -7.23 9.45 -28.16
CA ASN A 130 -8.20 10.31 -28.82
C ASN A 130 -8.50 9.75 -30.21
N THR A 131 -9.42 8.78 -30.30
CA THR A 131 -10.13 8.49 -31.55
C THR A 131 -11.64 8.49 -31.35
N LEU A 132 -12.18 9.67 -31.66
CA LEU A 132 -13.53 10.03 -32.13
C LEU A 132 -14.65 10.35 -31.10
N PRO A 133 -15.42 11.43 -31.36
CA PRO A 133 -16.59 11.80 -30.58
C PRO A 133 -17.76 10.87 -30.89
N SER A 134 -18.62 10.70 -29.87
CA SER A 134 -19.94 10.08 -29.88
C SER A 134 -20.66 10.03 -31.23
N LEU A 135 -20.92 8.82 -31.74
CA LEU A 135 -22.09 8.40 -32.52
C LEU A 135 -21.81 6.97 -33.00
N ILE A 136 -22.29 5.94 -32.28
CA ILE A 136 -22.70 4.62 -32.80
C ILE A 136 -23.26 3.79 -31.63
N LEU A 137 -24.59 3.65 -31.69
CA LEU A 137 -25.48 2.63 -31.10
C LEU A 137 -25.63 2.53 -29.57
N ASP A 138 -26.71 3.16 -29.09
CA ASP A 138 -27.81 2.41 -28.48
C ASP A 138 -28.06 1.13 -29.29
N TYR A 139 -27.81 -0.07 -28.74
CA TYR A 139 -28.63 -1.27 -28.98
C TYR A 139 -28.19 -2.43 -28.07
N PHE A 140 -29.21 -3.13 -27.57
CA PHE A 140 -29.19 -4.37 -26.78
C PHE A 140 -28.91 -4.26 -25.28
N ALA A 141 -29.95 -3.78 -24.57
CA ALA A 141 -30.50 -4.58 -23.48
C ALA A 141 -31.31 -5.75 -24.07
N ILE A 142 -30.85 -6.99 -23.82
CA ILE A 142 -31.69 -8.16 -23.55
C ILE A 142 -31.07 -8.82 -22.33
#